data_AF-A0A3M7BI37-F1
#
_entry.id   AF-A0A3M7BI37-F1
#
_cell.length_a   1.000
_cell.length_b   1.000
_cell.length_c   1.000
_cell.angle_alpha   90.00
_cell.angle_beta   90.00
_cell.angle_gamma   90.00
#
_symmetry.space_group_name_H-M   'P 1'
#
loop_
_entity.id
_entity.type
_entity.pdbx_description
1 polymer ?
#
loop_
_entity_poly.entity_id
_entity_poly.type
_entity_poly.pdbx_seq_one_letter_code
_entity_poly.pdbx_strand_id
1 'polypeptide(L)'
;MPRAYWLENTLNAQMALVQPSEAAFAAIQKQIARRAATDYDMEIINAVYGDSCAVLPHRPYTLLSGEFRSIDHTAYLGIKDEVWDAEREIQQAKYVHFSDWPLPKPWQTHADDMLRDLLPKCGGLADCPERKIWLRLYEDFRERREAGIQENRLPQSLS
;
A
#
# COMPACT_ATOMS: atom_id res chain seq x y z
N MET A 1 3.69 -5.82 12.89
CA MET A 1 3.06 -5.55 11.58
C MET A 1 2.07 -4.41 11.73
N PRO A 2 1.85 -3.57 10.71
CA PRO A 2 0.86 -2.50 10.79
C PRO A 2 -0.57 -3.04 10.71
N ARG A 3 -1.53 -2.27 11.25
CA ARG A 3 -2.96 -2.57 11.05
C ARG A 3 -3.35 -2.33 9.60
N ALA A 4 -4.20 -3.19 9.06
CA ALA A 4 -4.95 -2.93 7.85
C ALA A 4 -6.11 -2.02 8.23
N TYR A 5 -5.90 -0.70 8.26
CA TYR A 5 -6.87 0.25 8.80
C TYR A 5 -8.25 0.22 8.09
N TRP A 6 -8.30 -0.30 6.86
CA TRP A 6 -9.53 -0.52 6.09
C TRP A 6 -10.30 -1.80 6.49
N LEU A 7 -9.81 -2.58 7.44
CA LEU A 7 -10.44 -3.79 7.98
C LEU A 7 -10.49 -3.75 9.51
N GLU A 8 -11.45 -4.45 10.10
CA GLU A 8 -11.56 -4.56 11.54
C GLU A 8 -10.55 -5.55 12.12
N ASN A 9 -9.75 -5.10 13.09
CA ASN A 9 -8.83 -5.93 13.89
C ASN A 9 -7.83 -6.79 13.09
N THR A 10 -7.54 -6.46 11.83
CA THR A 10 -6.65 -7.23 10.96
C THR A 10 -5.29 -6.54 10.81
N LEU A 11 -4.21 -7.32 10.84
CA LEU A 11 -2.86 -6.86 10.48
C LEU A 11 -2.65 -7.01 8.97
N ASN A 12 -1.98 -6.05 8.33
CA ASN A 12 -1.60 -6.21 6.93
C ASN A 12 -0.26 -6.96 6.80
N ALA A 13 -0.14 -7.77 5.76
CA ALA A 13 1.06 -8.56 5.48
C ALA A 13 2.13 -7.78 4.66
N GLN A 14 1.86 -6.50 4.32
CA GLN A 14 2.73 -5.71 3.44
C GLN A 14 4.10 -5.43 4.07
N MET A 15 4.16 -5.35 5.41
CA MET A 15 5.36 -5.00 6.14
C MET A 15 5.41 -5.74 7.48
N ALA A 16 6.47 -6.52 7.65
CA ALA A 16 6.76 -7.21 8.89
C ALA A 16 8.26 -7.10 9.19
N LEU A 17 8.60 -6.85 10.45
CA LEU A 17 9.95 -7.09 10.94
C LEU A 17 9.98 -8.51 11.47
N VAL A 18 10.80 -9.36 10.86
CA VAL A 18 10.85 -10.79 11.17
C VAL A 18 12.29 -11.22 11.47
N GLN A 19 12.42 -12.19 12.36
CA GLN A 19 13.65 -12.96 12.51
C GLN A 19 13.46 -14.29 11.76
N PRO A 20 14.26 -14.59 10.73
CA PRO A 20 14.18 -15.89 10.04
C PRO A 20 14.33 -17.05 11.01
N SER A 21 13.47 -18.06 10.88
CA SER A 21 13.43 -19.24 11.76
C SER A 21 12.75 -20.40 11.05
N GLU A 22 13.36 -21.60 11.14
CA GLU A 22 12.76 -22.83 10.59
C GLU A 22 11.41 -23.14 11.25
N ALA A 23 11.30 -22.93 12.57
CA ALA A 23 10.06 -23.14 13.30
C ALA A 23 8.95 -22.19 12.83
N ALA A 24 9.29 -20.91 12.64
CA ALA A 24 8.37 -19.89 12.14
C ALA A 24 7.90 -20.23 10.71
N PHE A 25 8.83 -20.65 9.86
CA PHE A 25 8.53 -21.06 8.49
C PHE A 25 7.62 -22.30 8.45
N ALA A 26 7.92 -23.32 9.27
CA ALA A 26 7.10 -24.52 9.38
C ALA A 26 5.67 -24.21 9.87
N ALA A 27 5.50 -23.26 10.81
CA ALA A 27 4.18 -22.83 11.26
C ALA A 27 3.37 -22.18 10.13
N ILE A 28 3.99 -21.31 9.34
CA ILE A 28 3.36 -20.69 8.16
C ILE A 28 2.99 -21.77 7.13
N GLN A 29 3.88 -22.72 6.82
CA GLN A 29 3.58 -23.81 5.89
C GLN A 29 2.41 -24.68 6.36
N LYS A 30 2.34 -24.98 7.66
CA LYS A 30 1.22 -25.71 8.25
C LYS A 30 -0.10 -24.95 8.11
N GLN A 31 -0.08 -23.62 8.26
CA GLN A 31 -1.26 -22.79 8.05
C GLN A 31 -1.66 -22.74 6.57
N ILE A 32 -0.70 -22.59 5.65
CA ILE A 32 -0.94 -22.66 4.19
C ILE A 32 -1.63 -23.97 3.82
N ALA A 33 -1.21 -25.11 4.39
CA ALA A 33 -1.80 -26.42 4.08
C ALA A 33 -3.27 -26.57 4.55
N ARG A 34 -3.74 -25.69 5.44
CA ARG A 34 -5.09 -25.72 6.03
C ARG A 34 -6.00 -24.58 5.54
N ARG A 35 -5.46 -23.68 4.72
CA ARG A 35 -6.14 -22.46 4.29
C ARG A 35 -7.35 -22.76 3.41
N ALA A 36 -8.35 -21.89 3.46
CA ALA A 36 -9.42 -21.89 2.47
C ALA A 36 -8.88 -21.43 1.10
N ALA A 37 -9.56 -21.80 0.02
CA ALA A 37 -9.15 -21.39 -1.33
C ALA A 37 -9.13 -19.85 -1.51
N THR A 38 -9.95 -19.16 -0.74
CA THR A 38 -10.06 -17.69 -0.67
C THR A 38 -9.03 -17.02 0.22
N ASP A 39 -8.30 -17.78 1.04
CA ASP A 39 -7.33 -17.22 1.98
C ASP A 39 -6.04 -16.88 1.24
N TYR A 40 -5.55 -15.67 1.50
CA TYR A 40 -4.28 -15.15 1.02
C TYR A 40 -3.32 -14.96 2.19
N ASP A 41 -2.25 -14.22 1.94
CA ASP A 41 -1.17 -13.96 2.89
C ASP A 41 -1.67 -13.29 4.18
N MET A 42 -2.62 -12.36 4.10
CA MET A 42 -3.18 -11.69 5.28
C MET A 42 -3.90 -12.66 6.21
N GLU A 43 -4.79 -13.52 5.72
CA GLU A 43 -5.50 -14.51 6.54
C GLU A 43 -4.52 -15.48 7.21
N ILE A 44 -3.52 -15.94 6.45
CA ILE A 44 -2.51 -16.90 6.92
C ILE A 44 -1.64 -16.27 8.01
N ILE A 45 -1.12 -15.06 7.78
CA ILE A 45 -0.23 -14.40 8.73
C ILE A 45 -0.97 -13.96 9.99
N ASN A 46 -2.23 -13.51 9.89
CA ASN A 46 -3.04 -13.20 11.07
C ASN A 46 -3.37 -14.46 11.86
N ALA A 47 -3.65 -15.59 11.22
CA ALA A 47 -3.87 -16.86 11.93
C ALA A 47 -2.62 -17.35 12.68
N VAL A 48 -1.41 -17.07 12.16
CA VAL A 48 -0.16 -17.50 12.80
C VAL A 48 0.32 -16.50 13.86
N TYR A 49 0.22 -15.20 13.60
CA TYR A 49 0.87 -14.15 14.39
C TYR A 49 -0.06 -13.04 14.91
N GLY A 50 -1.35 -13.06 14.57
CA GLY A 50 -2.29 -11.99 14.91
C GLY A 50 -2.33 -11.65 16.40
N ASP A 51 -2.21 -12.68 17.25
CA ASP A 51 -2.27 -12.54 18.71
C ASP A 51 -0.90 -12.39 19.39
N SER A 52 0.20 -12.57 18.66
CA SER A 52 1.56 -12.59 19.22
C SER A 52 2.49 -11.51 18.65
N CYS A 53 2.12 -10.89 17.53
CA CYS A 53 2.94 -9.87 16.89
C CYS A 53 2.80 -8.51 17.59
N ALA A 54 3.92 -7.79 17.70
CA ALA A 54 3.87 -6.36 18.00
C ALA A 54 3.17 -5.59 16.87
N VAL A 55 2.17 -4.80 17.24
CA VAL A 55 1.41 -3.97 16.29
C VAL A 55 2.19 -2.67 16.04
N LEU A 56 2.51 -2.42 14.78
CA LEU A 56 3.03 -1.13 14.34
C LEU A 56 1.85 -0.19 14.07
N PRO A 57 1.99 1.12 14.31
CA PRO A 57 0.99 2.05 13.85
C PRO A 57 0.96 2.04 12.31
N HIS A 58 -0.22 2.11 11.70
CA HIS A 58 -0.33 2.19 10.24
C HIS A 58 0.16 3.56 9.75
N ARG A 59 0.00 4.64 10.51
CA ARG A 59 0.70 5.93 10.23
C ARG A 59 2.07 5.92 10.93
N PRO A 60 3.20 6.17 10.22
CA PRO A 60 3.35 6.54 8.80
C PRO A 60 3.69 5.38 7.84
N TYR A 61 3.53 4.13 8.25
CA TYR A 61 4.08 2.95 7.55
C TYR A 61 3.16 2.25 6.54
N THR A 62 1.89 2.66 6.46
CA THR A 62 0.86 2.09 5.60
C THR A 62 -0.11 3.20 5.22
N LEU A 63 0.16 3.86 4.10
CA LEU A 63 -0.78 4.73 3.42
C LEU A 63 -1.20 4.07 2.11
N LEU A 64 -2.49 3.75 1.95
CA LEU A 64 -2.98 3.29 0.66
C LEU A 64 -2.98 4.46 -0.33
N SER A 65 -2.52 4.26 -1.55
CA SER A 65 -2.71 5.25 -2.61
C SER A 65 -4.19 5.53 -2.88
N GLY A 66 -5.06 4.51 -2.73
CA GLY A 66 -6.51 4.67 -2.79
C GLY A 66 -7.10 5.61 -1.74
N GLU A 67 -6.35 5.91 -0.66
CA GLU A 67 -6.80 6.87 0.35
C GLU A 67 -7.03 8.26 -0.27
N PHE A 68 -6.18 8.70 -1.19
CA PHE A 68 -6.34 9.99 -1.90
C PHE A 68 -7.59 10.03 -2.80
N ARG A 69 -8.17 8.87 -3.12
CA ARG A 69 -9.45 8.78 -3.86
C ARG A 69 -10.66 8.67 -2.93
N SER A 70 -10.43 8.36 -1.65
CA SER A 70 -11.49 8.24 -0.66
C SER A 70 -12.13 9.59 -0.39
N ILE A 71 -13.38 9.54 0.09
CA ILE A 71 -14.11 10.70 0.61
C ILE A 71 -14.16 10.62 2.14
N ASP A 72 -14.02 9.42 2.71
CA ASP A 72 -13.99 9.17 4.14
C ASP A 72 -12.60 8.66 4.54
N HIS A 73 -11.92 9.43 5.37
CA HIS A 73 -10.58 9.14 5.86
C HIS A 73 -10.58 8.70 7.33
N THR A 74 -11.75 8.52 7.94
CA THR A 74 -11.88 8.26 9.39
C THR A 74 -11.08 7.03 9.81
N ALA A 75 -11.11 5.97 8.99
CA ALA A 75 -10.37 4.74 9.24
C ALA A 75 -8.84 4.96 9.21
N TYR A 76 -8.35 5.76 8.27
CA TYR A 76 -6.94 6.10 8.17
C TYR A 76 -6.48 7.05 9.29
N LEU A 77 -7.28 8.07 9.61
CA LEU A 77 -6.91 9.04 10.66
C LEU A 77 -6.96 8.40 12.05
N GLY A 78 -7.97 7.56 12.31
CA GLY A 78 -8.16 6.87 13.59
C GLY A 78 -8.55 7.79 14.76
N ILE A 79 -8.66 9.10 14.52
CA ILE A 79 -9.02 10.13 15.49
C ILE A 79 -10.24 10.88 14.97
N LYS A 80 -11.32 10.88 15.77
CA LYS A 80 -12.65 11.35 15.35
C LYS A 80 -12.69 12.81 14.86
N ASP A 81 -11.87 13.67 15.45
CA ASP A 81 -11.87 15.12 15.18
C ASP A 81 -10.64 15.57 14.36
N GLU A 82 -9.83 14.64 13.87
CA GLU A 82 -8.72 14.96 12.99
C GLU A 82 -9.25 15.22 11.57
N VAL A 83 -8.81 16.32 10.96
CA VAL A 83 -9.16 16.66 9.58
C VAL A 83 -8.10 16.13 8.64
N TRP A 84 -8.55 15.51 7.55
CA TRP A 84 -7.68 15.04 6.48
C TRP A 84 -6.96 16.22 5.80
N ASP A 85 -5.63 16.08 5.66
CA ASP A 85 -4.77 16.99 4.94
C ASP A 85 -3.83 16.16 4.05
N ALA A 86 -4.16 16.07 2.77
CA ALA A 86 -3.42 15.22 1.82
C ALA A 86 -1.93 15.56 1.75
N GLU A 87 -1.55 16.84 1.83
CA GLU A 87 -0.16 17.27 1.77
C GLU A 87 0.61 16.86 3.02
N ARG A 88 0.00 17.05 4.19
CA ARG A 88 0.58 16.62 5.47
C ARG A 88 0.76 15.10 5.51
N GLU A 89 -0.27 14.33 5.13
CA GLU A 89 -0.21 12.88 5.23
C GLU A 89 0.80 12.28 4.26
N ILE A 90 0.92 12.79 3.02
CA ILE A 90 1.95 12.30 2.09
C ILE A 90 3.36 12.67 2.55
N GLN A 91 3.57 13.86 3.12
CA GLN A 91 4.88 14.28 3.64
C GLN A 91 5.32 13.44 4.85
N GLN A 92 4.38 12.99 5.67
CA GLN A 92 4.67 12.14 6.83
C GLN A 92 4.81 10.66 6.46
N ALA A 93 4.16 10.20 5.38
CA ALA A 93 4.20 8.82 4.96
C ALA A 93 5.62 8.35 4.65
N LYS A 94 5.99 7.20 5.22
CA LYS A 94 7.26 6.51 4.94
C LYS A 94 7.10 5.44 3.87
N TYR A 95 5.89 4.87 3.75
CA TYR A 95 5.56 3.84 2.78
C TYR A 95 4.16 4.05 2.23
N VAL A 96 4.06 4.03 0.90
CA VAL A 96 2.80 4.03 0.17
C VAL A 96 2.56 2.64 -0.41
N HIS A 97 1.35 2.10 -0.19
CA HIS A 97 0.93 0.82 -0.74
C HIS A 97 -0.06 1.03 -1.88
N PHE A 98 0.35 0.62 -3.09
CA PHE A 98 -0.46 0.78 -4.30
C PHE A 98 -1.66 -0.17 -4.30
N SER A 99 -2.84 0.34 -3.92
CA SER A 99 -4.10 -0.41 -3.84
C SER A 99 -5.26 0.43 -4.38
N ASP A 100 -5.41 0.42 -5.71
CA ASP A 100 -6.36 1.27 -6.43
C ASP A 100 -7.31 0.50 -7.34
N TRP A 101 -7.68 -0.73 -6.98
CA TRP A 101 -8.64 -1.50 -7.77
C TRP A 101 -9.84 -0.60 -8.17
N PRO A 102 -10.27 -0.60 -9.46
CA PRO A 102 -9.84 -1.49 -10.55
C PRO A 102 -8.61 -1.04 -11.34
N LEU A 103 -7.94 0.07 -10.98
CA LEU A 103 -6.70 0.47 -11.63
C LEU A 103 -5.62 -0.61 -11.41
N PRO A 104 -4.93 -1.05 -12.46
CA PRO A 104 -3.90 -2.06 -12.32
C PRO A 104 -2.68 -1.52 -11.57
N LYS A 105 -1.74 -2.41 -11.25
CA LYS A 105 -0.53 -2.02 -10.51
C LYS A 105 0.29 -1.03 -11.35
N PRO A 106 1.09 -0.14 -10.71
CA PRO A 106 1.78 0.97 -11.40
C PRO A 106 2.73 0.56 -12.54
N TRP A 107 3.20 -0.69 -12.56
CA TRP A 107 4.06 -1.23 -13.63
C TRP A 107 3.29 -1.83 -14.81
N GLN A 108 1.95 -1.84 -14.76
CA GLN A 108 1.09 -2.36 -15.81
C GLN A 108 0.49 -1.20 -16.61
N THR A 109 0.28 -1.44 -17.90
CA THR A 109 -0.42 -0.49 -18.77
C THR A 109 -1.92 -0.50 -18.47
N HIS A 110 -2.57 0.64 -18.73
CA HIS A 110 -4.02 0.82 -18.63
C HIS A 110 -4.48 1.73 -19.77
N ALA A 111 -5.77 1.72 -20.06
CA ALA A 111 -6.37 2.64 -21.01
C ALA A 111 -6.55 4.04 -20.36
N ASP A 112 -6.44 5.10 -21.17
CA ASP A 112 -6.48 6.48 -20.68
C ASP A 112 -7.83 6.87 -20.06
N ASP A 113 -8.92 6.25 -20.51
CA ASP A 113 -10.26 6.43 -19.95
C ASP A 113 -10.37 5.89 -18.51
N MET A 114 -9.80 4.72 -18.23
CA MET A 114 -9.76 4.15 -16.89
C MET A 114 -9.09 5.07 -15.88
N LEU A 115 -8.00 5.75 -16.27
CA LEU A 115 -7.33 6.71 -15.40
C LEU A 115 -8.24 7.89 -15.07
N ARG A 116 -8.90 8.45 -16.10
CA ARG A 116 -9.81 9.61 -15.94
C ARG A 116 -10.97 9.32 -15.01
N ASP A 117 -11.56 8.14 -15.12
CA ASP A 117 -12.71 7.73 -14.30
C ASP A 117 -12.35 7.50 -12.83
N LEU A 118 -11.07 7.21 -12.55
CA LEU A 118 -10.57 6.92 -11.21
C LEU A 118 -9.82 8.10 -10.57
N LEU A 119 -9.72 9.26 -11.24
CA LEU A 119 -9.13 10.44 -10.62
C LEU A 119 -9.85 10.81 -9.31
N PRO A 120 -9.13 11.27 -8.27
CA PRO A 120 -9.76 11.89 -7.11
C PRO A 120 -10.79 12.93 -7.53
N LYS A 121 -12.01 12.82 -6.96
CA LYS A 121 -13.17 13.64 -7.36
C LYS A 121 -13.05 15.10 -6.94
N CYS A 122 -12.13 15.43 -6.03
CA CYS A 122 -11.89 16.79 -5.56
C CYS A 122 -13.16 17.53 -5.07
N GLY A 123 -14.13 16.82 -4.50
CA GLY A 123 -15.42 17.41 -4.12
C GLY A 123 -16.19 18.06 -5.27
N GLY A 124 -15.93 17.67 -6.52
CA GLY A 124 -16.51 18.28 -7.73
C GLY A 124 -15.74 19.48 -8.28
N LEU A 125 -14.63 19.87 -7.65
CA LEU A 125 -13.74 20.91 -8.16
C LEU A 125 -12.91 20.42 -9.35
N ALA A 126 -12.41 21.38 -10.13
CA ALA A 126 -11.55 21.10 -11.28
C ALA A 126 -10.23 20.43 -10.86
N ASP A 127 -9.72 20.69 -9.65
CA ASP A 127 -8.45 20.16 -9.15
C ASP A 127 -8.41 20.19 -7.61
N CYS A 128 -7.50 19.42 -7.01
CA CYS A 128 -7.26 19.32 -5.56
C CYS A 128 -5.88 18.72 -5.26
N PRO A 129 -5.34 18.91 -4.03
CA PRO A 129 -4.08 18.30 -3.62
C PRO A 129 -4.06 16.77 -3.80
N GLU A 130 -5.16 16.09 -3.50
CA GLU A 130 -5.29 14.63 -3.63
C GLU A 130 -5.03 14.17 -5.06
N ARG A 131 -5.61 14.86 -6.05
CA ARG A 131 -5.43 14.52 -7.47
C ARG A 131 -3.98 14.67 -7.89
N LYS A 132 -3.35 15.77 -7.52
CA LYS A 132 -1.94 16.04 -7.85
C LYS A 132 -1.02 15.00 -7.23
N ILE A 133 -1.20 14.72 -5.93
CA ILE A 133 -0.40 13.74 -5.20
C ILE A 133 -0.59 12.35 -5.79
N TRP A 134 -1.83 11.93 -6.00
CA TRP A 134 -2.15 10.62 -6.54
C TRP A 134 -1.55 10.42 -7.94
N LEU A 135 -1.70 11.39 -8.85
CA LEU A 135 -1.05 11.34 -10.17
C LEU A 135 0.48 11.27 -10.04
N ARG A 136 1.06 12.09 -9.17
CA ARG A 136 2.51 12.12 -8.96
C ARG A 136 3.03 10.78 -8.43
N LEU A 137 2.30 10.08 -7.57
CA LEU A 137 2.70 8.75 -7.08
C LEU A 137 2.90 7.75 -8.24
N TYR A 138 1.99 7.76 -9.20
CA TYR A 138 2.07 6.87 -10.37
C TYR A 138 3.16 7.32 -11.36
N GLU A 139 3.25 8.62 -11.63
CA GLU A 139 4.31 9.19 -12.47
C GLU A 139 5.70 8.91 -11.91
N ASP A 140 5.93 9.20 -10.64
CA ASP A 140 7.21 9.00 -9.95
C ASP A 140 7.63 7.51 -9.96
N PHE A 141 6.67 6.59 -9.77
CA PHE A 141 6.94 5.17 -9.90
C PHE A 141 7.43 4.79 -11.30
N ARG A 142 6.75 5.27 -12.36
CA ARG A 142 7.13 4.98 -13.75
C ARG A 142 8.50 5.56 -14.09
N GLU A 143 8.73 6.83 -13.74
CA GLU A 143 10.00 7.53 -13.96
C GLU A 143 11.17 6.77 -13.31
N ARG A 144 11.04 6.37 -12.04
CA ARG A 144 12.10 5.62 -11.33
C ARG A 144 12.31 4.23 -11.91
N ARG A 145 11.24 3.56 -12.33
CA ARG A 145 11.32 2.24 -12.97
C ARG A 145 12.06 2.32 -14.30
N GLU A 146 11.75 3.32 -15.13
CA GLU A 146 12.44 3.56 -16.39
C GLU A 146 13.91 3.88 -16.18
N ALA A 147 14.23 4.77 -15.23
CA ALA A 147 15.60 5.11 -14.86
C ALA A 147 16.40 3.88 -14.40
N GLY A 148 15.85 3.05 -13.50
CA GLY A 148 16.51 1.83 -13.05
C GLY A 148 16.69 0.78 -14.15
N ILE A 149 15.81 0.74 -15.14
CA ILE A 149 15.98 -0.09 -16.34
C ILE A 149 17.10 0.44 -17.23
N GLN A 150 17.26 1.76 -17.35
CA GLN A 150 18.35 2.37 -18.12
C GLN A 150 19.70 2.16 -17.44
N GLU A 151 19.77 2.32 -16.12
CA GLU A 151 20.98 2.11 -15.32
C GLU A 151 21.48 0.66 -15.43
N ASN A 152 20.57 -0.33 -15.41
CA ASN A 152 20.89 -1.74 -15.63
C ASN A 152 21.25 -2.11 -17.08
N ARG A 153 21.05 -1.20 -18.05
CA ARG A 153 21.43 -1.41 -19.46
C ARG A 153 22.75 -0.74 -19.84
N LEU A 154 23.29 0.14 -18.99
CA LEU A 154 24.63 0.68 -19.21
C LEU A 154 25.62 -0.48 -19.04
N PRO A 155 26.56 -0.69 -19.99
CA PRO A 155 27.60 -1.67 -19.78
C PRO A 155 28.34 -1.30 -18.51
N GLN A 156 28.41 -2.23 -17.56
CA GLN A 156 29.32 -2.13 -16.42
C GLN A 156 30.74 -2.11 -17.01
N SER A 157 31.24 -0.92 -17.34
CA SER A 157 32.61 -0.77 -17.81
C SER A 157 33.51 -1.16 -16.64
N LEU A 158 34.17 -2.30 -16.82
CA LEU A 158 35.13 -2.93 -15.93
C LEU A 158 36.08 -1.87 -15.33
N SER A 159 36.05 -1.74 -14.00
CA SER A 159 37.15 -1.20 -13.19
C SER A 159 38.09 -2.33 -12.80
#